data_AF-A0A453JDC9-F1
#
_entry.id   AF-A0A453JDC9-F1
#
_cell.length_a   1.000
_cell.length_b   1.000
_cell.length_c   1.000
_cell.angle_alpha   90.00
_cell.angle_beta   90.00
_cell.angle_gamma   90.00
#
_symmetry.space_group_name_H-M   'P 1'
#
loop_
_entity.id
_entity.type
_entity.pdbx_description
1 polymer ?
#
loop_
_entity_poly.entity_id
_entity_poly.type
_entity_poly.pdbx_seq_one_letter_code
_entity_poly.pdbx_strand_id
1 'polypeptide(L)' 'MISPISVNLNPELYEDPLAFNPWRWQDESKKSTLLKNFMPFGGGLRLCVGAEFSRIQIALFLHTLVTKYR' A
#
# COMPACT_ATOMS: atom_id res chain seq x y z
N MET A 1 -14.58 -15.38 -1.15
CA MET A 1 -14.42 -13.91 -1.08
C MET A 1 -13.03 -13.63 -0.53
N ILE A 2 -12.22 -12.79 -1.18
CA ILE A 2 -10.90 -12.42 -0.66
C ILE A 2 -11.08 -11.17 0.22
N SER A 3 -10.50 -11.17 1.42
CA SER A 3 -10.47 -10.01 2.32
C SER A 3 -9.08 -9.37 2.26
N PRO A 4 -8.90 -8.23 1.58
CA PRO A 4 -7.61 -7.53 1.55
C PRO A 4 -7.16 -7.11 2.95
N ILE A 5 -8.09 -6.79 3.84
CA ILE A 5 -7.80 -6.41 5.22
C ILE A 5 -7.10 -7.54 5.96
N SER A 6 -7.56 -8.79 5.77
CA SER A 6 -6.96 -9.95 6.44
C SER A 6 -5.49 -10.18 6.04
N VAL A 7 -5.11 -9.83 4.80
CA VAL A 7 -3.72 -9.91 4.34
C VAL A 7 -2.90 -8.73 4.87
N ASN A 8 -3.40 -7.49 4.69
CA ASN A 8 -2.68 -6.28 5.08
C ASN A 8 -2.53 -6.12 6.60
N LEU A 9 -3.36 -6.78 7.40
CA LEU A 9 -3.28 -6.80 8.86
C LEU A 9 -2.69 -8.11 9.42
N ASN A 10 -2.12 -8.97 8.58
CA ASN A 10 -1.53 -10.23 9.05
C ASN A 10 -0.21 -9.94 9.81
N PRO A 11 -0.11 -10.29 11.11
CA PRO A 11 1.10 -10.08 11.91
C PRO A 11 2.30 -10.93 11.44
N GLU A 12 2.08 -12.01 10.68
CA GLU A 12 3.16 -12.81 10.10
C GLU A 12 3.84 -12.11 8.91
N LEU A 13 3.13 -11.16 8.27
CA LEU A 13 3.62 -10.40 7.12
C LEU A 13 4.08 -8.99 7.51
N TYR A 14 3.40 -8.37 8.48
CA TYR A 14 3.61 -6.98 8.88
C TYR A 14 3.81 -6.89 10.40
N GLU A 15 4.99 -6.43 10.82
CA GLU A 15 5.30 -6.12 12.23
C GLU A 15 4.40 -5.00 12.77
N ASP A 16 3.68 -5.18 13.87
CA ASP A 16 2.68 -4.19 14.34
C ASP A 16 1.71 -3.74 13.22
N PRO A 17 0.85 -4.64 12.70
CA PRO A 17 0.03 -4.38 11.52
C PRO A 17 -1.00 -3.24 11.72
N LEU A 18 -1.38 -2.97 12.97
CA LEU A 18 -2.32 -1.92 13.33
C LEU A 18 -1.66 -0.54 13.46
N ALA A 19 -0.33 -0.47 13.53
CA ALA A 19 0.39 0.78 13.63
C ALA A 19 0.58 1.42 12.25
N PHE A 20 0.29 2.72 12.14
CA PHE A 20 0.64 3.50 10.96
C PHE A 20 2.14 3.76 10.93
N ASN A 21 2.88 2.94 10.18
CA ASN A 21 4.32 3.04 10.02
C ASN A 21 4.73 3.17 8.54
N PRO A 22 4.93 4.39 8.02
CA PRO A 22 5.41 4.62 6.65
C PRO A 22 6.80 4.06 6.37
N TRP A 23 7.65 3.91 7.40
CA TRP A 23 9.04 3.48 7.25
C TRP A 23 9.19 1.98 6.98
N ARG A 24 8.12 1.22 7.17
CA ARG A 24 8.07 -0.24 6.94
C ARG A 24 8.59 -0.66 5.55
N TRP A 25 8.44 0.21 4.56
CA TRP A 25 8.78 -0.09 3.16
C TRP A 25 10.25 0.17 2.80
N GLN A 26 11.07 0.65 3.74
CA GLN A 26 12.49 0.96 3.49
C GLN A 26 13.43 -0.23 3.65
N ASP A 27 13.01 -1.28 4.35
CA ASP A 27 13.82 -2.48 4.53
C ASP A 27 13.86 -3.30 3.24
N GLU A 28 14.95 -3.17 2.48
CA GLU A 28 15.15 -3.87 1.20
C GLU A 28 15.09 -5.39 1.35
N SER A 29 15.44 -5.94 2.52
CA SER A 29 15.38 -7.39 2.76
C SER A 29 13.95 -7.92 2.78
N LYS A 30 12.99 -7.10 3.23
CA LYS A 30 11.55 -7.46 3.33
C LYS A 30 10.72 -6.92 2.16
N LYS A 31 11.22 -5.92 1.44
CA LYS A 31 10.51 -5.18 0.39
C LYS A 31 9.86 -6.07 -0.67
N SER A 32 10.57 -7.07 -1.19
CA SER A 32 10.02 -8.00 -2.20
C SER A 32 8.81 -8.77 -1.68
N THR A 33 8.88 -9.28 -0.45
CA THR A 33 7.77 -10.01 0.20
C THR A 33 6.60 -9.08 0.50
N LEU A 34 6.87 -7.87 1.01
CA LEU A 34 5.83 -6.90 1.34
C LEU A 34 5.08 -6.43 0.09
N LEU A 35 5.79 -6.13 -1.00
CA LEU A 35 5.17 -5.69 -2.26
C LEU A 35 4.30 -6.77 -2.91
N LYS A 36 4.67 -8.05 -2.79
CA LYS A 36 3.88 -9.17 -3.32
C LYS A 36 2.56 -9.36 -2.58
N ASN A 37 2.54 -9.11 -1.28
CA ASN A 37 1.36 -9.29 -0.43
C ASN A 37 0.50 -8.02 -0.30
N PHE A 38 1.04 -6.87 -0.68
CA PHE A 38 0.33 -5.61 -0.65
C PHE A 38 -0.67 -5.50 -1.82
N MET A 39 -1.94 -5.71 -1.54
CA MET A 39 -3.01 -5.76 -2.55
C MET A 39 -4.13 -4.74 -2.31
N PRO A 40 -3.84 -3.43 -2.25
CA PRO A 40 -4.87 -2.40 -2.05
C PRO A 40 -5.84 -2.28 -3.24
N PHE A 41 -5.44 -2.78 -4.43
CA PHE A 41 -6.20 -2.71 -5.67
C PHE A 41 -6.63 -4.10 -6.19
N GLY A 42 -6.56 -5.13 -5.34
CA GLY A 42 -6.77 -6.52 -5.73
C GLY A 42 -5.56 -7.11 -6.46
N GLY A 43 -5.79 -8.12 -7.30
CA GLY A 43 -4.74 -8.84 -8.04
C GLY A 43 -5.29 -9.76 -9.12
N GLY A 44 -4.39 -10.29 -9.95
CA GLY A 44 -4.73 -11.22 -11.06
C GLY A 44 -5.51 -10.55 -12.21
N LEU A 45 -6.31 -11.35 -12.94
CA LEU A 45 -7.08 -10.89 -14.10
C LEU A 45 -8.13 -9.80 -13.80
N ARG A 46 -8.45 -9.59 -12.52
CA ARG A 46 -9.41 -8.59 -12.04
C ARG A 46 -8.74 -7.48 -11.23
N LEU A 47 -7.44 -7.25 -11.43
CA LEU A 47 -6.75 -6.09 -10.88
C LEU A 47 -7.49 -4.80 -11.28
N CYS A 48 -7.60 -3.84 -10.36
CA CYS A 48 -8.23 -2.56 -10.64
C CYS A 48 -7.59 -1.89 -11.86
N VAL A 49 -8.39 -1.60 -12.88
CA VAL A 49 -7.95 -0.89 -14.10
C VAL A 49 -7.38 0.49 -13.79
N GLY A 50 -7.82 1.11 -12.69
CA GLY A 50 -7.36 2.41 -12.23
C GLY A 50 -6.19 2.37 -11.25
N ALA A 51 -5.55 1.23 -11.00
CA ALA A 51 -4.48 1.11 -9.98
C ALA A 51 -3.35 2.12 -10.22
N GLU A 52 -2.79 2.15 -11.43
CA GLU A 52 -1.66 3.04 -11.76
C GLU A 52 -2.08 4.50 -11.82
N PHE A 53 -3.28 4.79 -12.36
CA PHE A 53 -3.84 6.14 -12.34
C PHE A 53 -4.00 6.66 -10.90
N SER A 54 -4.58 5.85 -10.01
CA SER A 54 -4.82 6.21 -8.61
C SER A 54 -3.50 6.49 -7.87
N ARG A 55 -2.44 5.73 -8.15
CA ARG A 55 -1.12 5.96 -7.54
C ARG A 55 -0.58 7.34 -7.87
N ILE A 56 -0.65 7.75 -9.14
CA ILE A 56 -0.22 9.08 -9.58
C ILE A 56 -1.12 10.16 -8.99
N GLN A 57 -2.44 9.95 -9.03
CA GLN A 57 -3.42 10.90 -8.50
C GLN A 57 -3.19 11.17 -7.00
N ILE A 58 -2.99 10.12 -6.19
CA ILE A 58 -2.72 10.25 -4.75
C ILE A 58 -1.40 10.98 -4.52
N ALA A 59 -0.34 10.64 -5.26
CA ALA A 59 0.96 11.29 -5.12
C ALA A 59 0.89 12.80 -5.43
N LEU A 60 0.21 13.18 -6.52
CA LEU A 60 0.01 14.58 -6.89
C LEU A 60 -0.85 15.33 -5.88
N PHE A 61 -1.92 14.70 -5.40
CA PHE A 61 -2.79 15.26 -4.39
C PHE A 61 -2.01 15.52 -3.09
N LEU A 62 -1.30 14.52 -2.58
CA LEU A 62 -0.50 14.65 -1.36
C LEU A 62 0.59 15.72 -1.53
N HIS A 63 1.32 15.73 -2.64
CA HIS A 63 2.32 16.75 -2.93
C HIS A 63 1.71 18.16 -2.89
N THR A 64 0.58 18.37 -3.57
CA THR A 64 -0.10 19.67 -3.60
C THR A 64 -0.60 20.07 -2.22
N LEU A 65 -1.19 19.12 -1.48
CA LEU A 65 -1.71 19.34 -0.14
C LEU A 65 -0.59 19.82 0.81
N VAL A 66 0.53 19.10 0.87
CA VAL A 66 1.61 19.41 1.83
C VAL A 66 2.49 20.60 1.44
N THR A 67 2.50 20.99 0.16
CA THR A 67 3.32 22.11 -0.32
C THR A 67 2.57 23.43 -0.39
N LYS A 68 1.26 23.41 -0.67
CA LYS A 68 0.45 24.63 -0.85
C LYS A 68 -0.41 24.99 0.35
N TYR A 69 -0.69 24.04 1.24
CA TYR A 69 -1.55 24.27 2.40
C TYR A 69 -0.78 23.94 3.68
N ARG A 70 -0.85 24.86 4.65
CA ARG A 70 -0.33 24.73 6.01
C ARG A 70 -1.31 25.36 6.98
#